data_AF-A0A920W990-F1
#
_entry.id   AF-A0A920W990-F1
#
_cell.length_a   1.000
_cell.length_b   1.000
_cell.length_c   1.000
_cell.angle_alpha   90.00
_cell.angle_beta   90.00
_cell.angle_gamma   90.00
#
_symmetry.space_group_name_H-M   'P 1'
#
loop_
_entity.id
_entity.type
_entity.pdbx_description
1 polymer ?
#
loop_
_entity_poly.entity_id
_entity_poly.type
_entity_poly.pdbx_seq_one_letter_code
_entity_poly.pdbx_strand_id
1 'polypeptide(L)'
;MPWSPTFGCPLSYAEDYNEGQHIDLSIAEYATNILENALMQYSYSGVEYSRVGNRGYGRAAWGIYPCQDGYVGIIAGPDQRWPRVSHIMEREELADPRFESRQGRLLNAGRGRCFDASLVARPR
;
A
#
# COMPACT_ATOMS: atom_id res chain seq x y z
N MET A 1 -6.39 29.09 -20.75
CA MET A 1 -6.79 29.57 -19.42
C MET A 1 -5.54 29.52 -18.54
N PRO A 2 -5.03 30.65 -18.03
CA PRO A 2 -3.87 30.61 -17.16
C PRO A 2 -4.28 30.00 -15.82
N TRP A 3 -3.43 29.13 -15.29
CA TRP A 3 -3.56 28.53 -13.96
C TRP A 3 -3.69 29.63 -12.90
N SER A 4 -4.71 29.57 -12.05
CA SER A 4 -4.88 30.49 -10.94
C SER A 4 -3.74 30.29 -9.92
N PRO A 5 -3.08 31.37 -9.46
CA PRO A 5 -1.87 31.28 -8.62
C PRO A 5 -2.16 30.91 -7.14
N THR A 6 -3.39 30.51 -6.83
CA THR A 6 -3.87 30.32 -5.45
C THR A 6 -3.40 29.03 -4.78
N PHE A 7 -2.79 28.09 -5.53
CA PHE A 7 -2.26 26.83 -5.01
C PHE A 7 -0.74 26.83 -4.82
N GLY A 8 -0.14 28.01 -4.61
CA GLY A 8 1.28 28.14 -4.28
C GLY A 8 1.58 27.94 -2.79
N CYS A 9 2.83 27.64 -2.46
CA CYS A 9 3.29 27.74 -1.07
C CYS A 9 3.12 29.21 -0.62
N PRO A 10 2.46 29.49 0.52
CA PRO A 10 2.20 30.84 0.99
C PRO A 10 3.45 31.71 1.13
N LEU A 11 4.58 31.09 1.45
CA LEU A 11 5.87 31.77 1.51
C LEU A 11 6.35 32.22 0.13
N SER A 12 6.29 31.33 -0.87
CA SER A 12 6.64 31.67 -2.26
C SER A 12 5.74 32.77 -2.80
N TYR A 13 4.44 32.74 -2.47
CA TYR A 13 3.51 33.78 -2.88
C TYR A 13 3.84 35.14 -2.26
N ALA A 14 4.22 35.16 -0.98
CA ALA A 14 4.67 36.37 -0.30
C ALA A 14 6.00 36.89 -0.85
N GLU A 15 6.92 36.04 -1.28
CA GLU A 15 8.18 36.46 -1.93
C GLU A 15 7.95 37.09 -3.30
N ASP A 16 7.06 36.50 -4.10
CA ASP A 16 6.80 36.95 -5.48
C ASP A 16 5.92 38.21 -5.53
N TYR A 17 4.92 38.30 -4.65
CA TYR A 17 3.87 39.33 -4.71
C TYR A 17 3.88 40.27 -3.50
N ASN A 18 4.75 40.03 -2.51
CA ASN A 18 4.83 40.83 -1.28
C ASN A 18 3.49 40.93 -0.53
N GLU A 19 2.66 39.89 -0.67
CA GLU A 19 1.34 39.76 -0.05
C GLU A 19 1.27 38.49 0.81
N GLY A 20 0.85 38.63 2.07
CA GLY A 20 0.61 37.50 2.97
C GLY A 20 -0.74 36.83 2.70
N GLN A 21 -0.84 35.53 3.02
CA GLN A 21 -2.07 34.76 2.89
C GLN A 21 -2.53 34.22 4.26
N HIS A 22 -3.84 34.17 4.48
CA HIS A 22 -4.43 33.49 5.62
C HIS A 22 -4.74 32.04 5.23
N ILE A 23 -4.26 31.08 6.03
CA ILE A 23 -4.47 29.65 5.79
C ILE A 23 -5.41 29.15 6.87
N ASP A 24 -6.61 28.73 6.47
CA ASP A 24 -7.54 28.00 7.33
C ASP A 24 -7.41 26.51 7.02
N LEU A 25 -7.16 25.69 8.03
CA LEU A 25 -7.01 24.25 7.91
C LEU A 25 -8.01 23.56 8.83
N SER A 26 -8.91 22.80 8.23
CA SER A 26 -9.79 21.91 8.98
C SER A 26 -9.11 20.57 9.25
N ILE A 27 -9.13 20.14 10.51
CA ILE A 27 -8.68 18.78 10.89
C ILE A 27 -9.49 17.73 10.13
N ALA A 28 -10.78 17.99 9.88
CA ALA A 28 -11.63 17.06 9.15
C ALA A 28 -11.20 16.92 7.68
N GLU A 29 -10.84 18.03 7.02
CA GLU A 29 -10.34 18.01 5.64
C GLU A 29 -8.99 17.30 5.54
N TYR A 30 -8.10 17.55 6.50
CA TYR A 30 -6.83 16.85 6.56
C TYR A 30 -7.01 15.33 6.76
N ALA A 31 -7.91 14.94 7.66
CA ALA A 31 -8.20 13.54 7.93
C ALA A 31 -8.80 12.83 6.70
N THR A 32 -9.70 13.47 5.95
CA THR A 32 -10.26 12.89 4.72
C THR A 32 -9.23 12.80 3.61
N ASN A 33 -8.28 13.73 3.53
CA ASN A 33 -7.20 13.70 2.55
C ASN A 33 -6.27 12.47 2.75
N ILE A 34 -5.94 12.14 4.01
CA ILE A 34 -5.09 10.98 4.34
C ILE A 34 -5.75 9.64 3.97
N LEU A 35 -7.07 9.57 3.92
CA LEU A 35 -7.78 8.33 3.56
C LEU A 35 -7.52 7.89 2.11
N GLU A 36 -7.10 8.81 1.24
CA GLU A 36 -6.67 8.62 -0.16
C GLU A 36 -7.45 7.52 -0.90
N ASN A 37 -6.98 6.28 -0.84
CA ASN A 37 -7.52 5.13 -1.53
C ASN A 37 -8.92 4.73 -1.05
N ALA A 38 -9.21 4.84 0.26
CA ALA A 38 -10.51 4.45 0.81
C ALA A 38 -11.65 5.35 0.29
N LEU A 39 -11.39 6.66 0.20
CA LEU A 39 -12.37 7.62 -0.32
C LEU A 39 -12.63 7.39 -1.82
N MET A 40 -11.58 7.17 -2.61
CA MET A 40 -11.71 6.87 -4.04
C MET A 40 -12.49 5.57 -4.28
N GLN A 41 -12.18 4.51 -3.52
CA GLN A 41 -12.88 3.23 -3.65
C GLN A 41 -14.36 3.34 -3.31
N TYR A 42 -14.70 4.03 -2.22
CA TYR A 42 -16.09 4.29 -1.86
C TYR A 42 -16.80 5.10 -2.94
N SER A 43 -16.18 6.18 -3.43
CA SER A 43 -16.77 7.01 -4.48
C SER A 43 -17.04 6.27 -5.79
N TYR A 44 -16.19 5.29 -6.15
CA TYR A 44 -16.34 4.54 -7.39
C TYR A 44 -17.30 3.33 -7.26
N SER A 45 -17.21 2.60 -6.15
CA SER A 45 -17.90 1.32 -5.98
C SER A 45 -19.13 1.38 -5.08
N GLY A 46 -19.29 2.44 -4.30
CA GLY A 46 -20.30 2.55 -3.23
C GLY A 46 -20.05 1.61 -2.04
N VAL A 47 -18.94 0.86 -2.05
CA VAL A 47 -18.62 -0.12 -1.01
C VAL A 47 -17.86 0.55 0.13
N GLU A 48 -18.37 0.40 1.36
CA GLU A 48 -17.70 0.88 2.56
C GLU A 48 -16.39 0.13 2.82
N TYR A 49 -15.29 0.87 2.96
CA TYR A 49 -13.98 0.29 3.22
C TYR A 49 -13.86 -0.10 4.70
N SER A 50 -13.58 -1.38 4.97
CA SER A 50 -13.40 -1.89 6.32
C SER A 50 -11.93 -2.10 6.67
N ARG A 51 -11.61 -2.20 7.96
CA ARG A 51 -10.26 -2.49 8.43
C ARG A 51 -9.86 -3.92 8.05
N VAL A 52 -8.90 -4.06 7.15
CA VAL A 52 -8.37 -5.37 6.69
C VAL A 52 -7.07 -5.79 7.40
N GLY A 53 -6.63 -5.02 8.40
CA GLY A 53 -5.38 -5.23 9.12
C GLY A 53 -4.15 -4.98 8.24
N ASN A 54 -3.07 -5.73 8.47
CA ASN A 54 -1.82 -5.57 7.74
C ASN A 54 -1.82 -6.18 6.32
N ARG A 55 -2.95 -6.74 5.86
CA ARG A 55 -3.06 -7.27 4.50
C ARG A 55 -3.25 -6.10 3.53
N GLY A 56 -2.34 -5.96 2.58
CA GLY A 56 -2.46 -4.96 1.52
C GLY A 56 -3.77 -5.13 0.75
N TYR A 57 -4.42 -4.01 0.42
CA TYR A 57 -5.68 -3.86 -0.33
C TYR A 57 -5.92 -4.92 -1.44
N GLY A 58 -6.40 -6.11 -1.07
CA GLY A 58 -6.58 -7.23 -2.00
C GLY A 58 -5.28 -7.66 -2.70
N ARG A 59 -4.15 -7.68 -1.97
CA ARG A 59 -2.84 -8.13 -2.46
C ARG A 59 -2.23 -9.14 -1.49
N ALA A 60 -1.91 -10.31 -2.01
CA ALA A 60 -1.11 -11.30 -1.29
C ALA A 60 0.37 -10.91 -1.30
N ALA A 61 1.13 -11.32 -0.28
CA ALA A 61 2.54 -10.95 -0.08
C ALA A 61 2.76 -9.42 -0.02
N TRP A 62 1.76 -8.70 0.50
CA TRP A 62 1.81 -7.26 0.76
C TRP A 62 1.36 -7.03 2.20
N GLY A 63 2.28 -6.71 3.08
CA GLY A 63 1.96 -6.55 4.50
C GLY A 63 3.14 -6.73 5.41
N ILE A 64 2.86 -6.74 6.71
CA ILE A 64 3.85 -6.96 7.77
C ILE A 64 3.77 -8.42 8.21
N TYR A 65 4.90 -9.12 8.17
CA TYR A 65 5.03 -10.53 8.52
C TYR A 65 5.98 -10.70 9.71
N PRO A 66 5.66 -11.57 10.67
CA PRO A 66 6.58 -11.89 11.77
C PRO A 66 7.78 -12.69 11.23
N CYS A 67 8.94 -12.41 11.82
CA CYS A 67 10.22 -13.05 11.57
C CYS A 67 10.77 -13.60 12.90
N GLN A 68 11.95 -14.23 12.84
CA GLN A 68 12.62 -14.72 14.05
C GLN A 68 12.96 -13.61 15.05
N ASP A 69 13.37 -12.45 14.55
CA ASP A 69 13.95 -11.33 15.30
C ASP A 69 13.05 -10.08 15.32
N GLY A 70 11.84 -10.17 14.79
CA GLY A 70 10.90 -9.05 14.76
C GLY A 70 9.87 -9.15 13.65
N TYR A 71 9.64 -8.04 12.96
CA TYR A 71 8.66 -7.93 11.88
C TYR A 71 9.31 -7.36 10.63
N VAL A 72 8.93 -7.88 9.47
CA VAL A 72 9.36 -7.36 8.18
C VAL A 72 8.16 -6.94 7.35
N GLY A 73 8.25 -5.75 6.75
CA GLY A 73 7.31 -5.30 5.73
C GLY A 73 7.71 -5.87 4.38
N ILE A 74 6.84 -6.68 3.77
CA ILE A 74 7.06 -7.23 2.43
C ILE A 74 6.02 -6.65 1.50
N ILE A 75 6.50 -6.13 0.37
CA ILE A 75 5.68 -5.68 -0.74
C ILE A 75 6.19 -6.42 -1.97
N ALA A 76 5.60 -7.58 -2.24
CA ALA A 76 5.86 -8.30 -3.46
C ALA A 76 5.38 -7.44 -4.64
N GLY A 77 6.34 -7.06 -5.48
CA GLY A 77 6.12 -6.23 -6.66
C GLY A 77 5.22 -6.91 -7.72
N PRO A 78 5.18 -6.38 -8.94
CA PRO A 78 4.38 -6.95 -10.02
C PRO A 78 4.76 -8.41 -10.31
N ASP A 79 3.86 -9.15 -10.96
CA ASP A 79 3.96 -10.59 -11.25
C ASP A 79 5.32 -10.98 -11.88
N GLN A 80 5.86 -10.12 -12.74
CA GLN A 80 7.18 -10.29 -13.37
C GLN A 80 8.35 -10.41 -12.37
N ARG A 81 8.21 -9.85 -11.16
CA ARG A 81 9.22 -9.89 -10.11
C ARG A 81 8.99 -11.04 -9.12
N TRP A 82 7.86 -11.74 -9.22
CA TRP A 82 7.52 -12.85 -8.32
C TRP A 82 8.57 -13.99 -8.32
N PRO A 83 9.15 -14.39 -9.46
CA PRO A 83 10.21 -15.41 -9.44
C PRO A 83 11.42 -15.03 -8.60
N ARG A 84 11.77 -13.72 -8.57
CA ARG A 84 12.87 -13.22 -7.71
C ARG A 84 12.50 -13.28 -6.24
N VAL A 85 11.24 -13.00 -5.89
CA VAL A 85 10.76 -13.11 -4.51
C VAL A 85 10.83 -14.56 -4.04
N SER A 86 10.39 -15.52 -4.86
CA SER A 86 10.50 -16.96 -4.58
C SER A 86 11.96 -17.39 -4.34
N HIS A 87 12.88 -16.90 -5.18
CA HIS A 87 14.31 -17.18 -5.05
C HIS A 87 14.93 -16.57 -3.77
N ILE A 88 14.65 -15.31 -3.46
CA ILE A 88 15.17 -14.62 -2.25
C ILE A 88 14.65 -15.30 -0.98
N MET A 89 13.41 -15.78 -1.00
CA MET A 89 12.80 -16.49 0.12
C MET A 89 13.29 -17.95 0.21
N GLU A 90 14.05 -18.44 -0.78
CA GLU A 90 14.51 -19.83 -0.88
C GLU A 90 13.36 -20.85 -0.73
N ARG A 91 12.23 -20.54 -1.37
CA ARG A 91 11.02 -21.37 -1.31
C ARG A 91 10.52 -21.69 -2.71
N GLU A 92 11.00 -22.81 -3.27
CA GLU A 92 10.61 -23.28 -4.60
C GLU A 92 9.09 -23.49 -4.74
N GLU A 93 8.38 -23.80 -3.65
CA GLU A 93 6.92 -23.89 -3.62
C GLU A 93 6.22 -22.59 -4.07
N LEU A 94 6.87 -21.43 -3.88
CA LEU A 94 6.34 -20.14 -4.33
C LEU A 94 6.47 -19.93 -5.84
N ALA A 95 7.30 -20.73 -6.53
CA ALA A 95 7.41 -20.72 -8.00
C ALA A 95 6.28 -21.51 -8.69
N ASP A 96 5.34 -22.10 -7.93
CA ASP A 96 4.19 -22.79 -8.48
C ASP A 96 3.34 -21.87 -9.37
N PRO A 97 2.88 -22.34 -10.55
CA PRO A 97 2.02 -21.56 -11.46
C PRO A 97 0.79 -20.94 -10.80
N ARG A 98 0.28 -21.53 -9.71
CA ARG A 98 -0.85 -21.00 -8.92
C ARG A 98 -0.55 -19.64 -8.28
N PHE A 99 0.72 -19.27 -8.12
CA PHE A 99 1.17 -18.03 -7.49
C PHE A 99 1.78 -17.02 -8.47
N GLU A 100 1.84 -17.36 -9.76
CA GLU A 100 2.43 -16.50 -10.79
C GLU A 100 1.65 -15.18 -10.93
N SER A 101 0.31 -15.29 -10.98
CA SER A 101 -0.56 -14.12 -11.09
C SER A 101 -0.94 -13.53 -9.72
N ARG A 102 -1.07 -12.21 -9.65
CA ARG A 102 -1.58 -11.52 -8.44
C ARG A 102 -2.89 -12.10 -7.93
N GLN A 103 -3.81 -12.42 -8.84
CA GLN A 103 -5.11 -13.00 -8.49
C GLN A 103 -4.97 -14.42 -7.94
N GLY A 104 -4.11 -15.24 -8.55
CA GLY A 104 -3.78 -16.58 -8.06
C GLY A 104 -3.20 -16.54 -6.65
N ARG A 105 -2.31 -15.58 -6.37
CA ARG A 105 -1.78 -15.36 -5.01
C ARG A 105 -2.88 -14.97 -4.02
N LEU A 106 -3.77 -14.05 -4.39
CA LEU A 106 -4.88 -13.62 -3.54
C LEU A 106 -5.80 -14.78 -3.14
N LEU A 107 -6.22 -15.58 -4.13
CA LEU A 107 -7.13 -16.71 -3.91
C LEU A 107 -6.52 -17.77 -2.97
N ASN A 108 -5.20 -17.92 -2.99
CA ASN A 108 -4.50 -18.90 -2.18
C ASN A 108 -3.90 -18.32 -0.88
N ALA A 109 -3.94 -17.01 -0.66
CA ALA A 109 -3.41 -16.36 0.53
C ALA A 109 -4.16 -16.73 1.82
N GLY A 110 -5.49 -16.85 1.75
CA GLY A 110 -6.33 -17.16 2.93
C GLY A 110 -6.18 -18.58 3.48
N ARG A 111 -5.49 -19.47 2.77
CA ARG A 111 -5.29 -20.88 3.17
C ARG A 111 -3.93 -21.17 3.80
N GLY A 112 -3.14 -20.13 4.13
CA GLY A 112 -1.79 -20.31 4.68
C GLY A 112 -0.78 -20.90 3.70
N ARG A 113 -1.07 -20.87 2.39
CA ARG A 113 -0.27 -21.56 1.37
C ARG A 113 0.60 -20.67 0.50
N CYS A 114 0.25 -19.40 0.34
CA CYS A 114 1.00 -18.50 -0.54
C CYS A 114 2.04 -17.65 0.21
N PHE A 115 1.72 -17.19 1.43
CA PHE A 115 2.61 -16.34 2.22
C PHE A 115 2.08 -16.32 3.65
N ASP A 116 2.59 -17.23 4.48
CA ASP A 116 2.28 -17.30 5.90
C ASP A 116 3.45 -16.71 6.72
N ALA A 117 3.14 -16.23 7.91
CA ALA A 117 4.10 -15.85 8.94
C ALA A 117 5.23 -16.87 9.11
N SER A 118 4.90 -18.17 9.06
CA SER A 118 5.87 -19.26 9.17
C SER A 118 6.83 -19.41 7.98
N LEU A 119 6.50 -18.88 6.79
CA LEU A 119 7.36 -18.95 5.61
C LEU A 119 8.50 -17.92 5.65
N VAL A 120 8.26 -16.78 6.32
CA VAL A 120 9.23 -15.69 6.45
C VAL A 120 10.14 -15.89 7.67
N ALA A 121 9.62 -16.49 8.74
CA ALA A 121 10.42 -16.91 9.88
C ALA A 121 11.25 -18.16 9.54
N ARG A 122 12.52 -17.99 9.16
CA ARG A 122 13.47 -19.12 9.13
C ARG A 122 13.49 -19.79 10.53
N PRO A 123 13.67 -21.11 10.68
CA PRO A 123 14.09 -21.70 11.96
C PRO A 123 15.61 -21.52 12.13
N ARG A 124 16.09 -21.58 13.37
CA ARG A 124 17.53 -21.66 13.69
C ARG A 124 18.20 -22.87 13.04
#